data_AF-A0A2V5Y7U7-F1
#
_entry.id   AF-A0A2V5Y7U7-F1
#
_cell.length_a   1.000
_cell.length_b   1.000
_cell.length_c   1.000
_cell.angle_alpha   90.00
_cell.angle_beta   90.00
_cell.angle_gamma   90.00
#
_symmetry.space_group_name_H-M   'P 1'
#
loop_
_entity.id
_entity.type
_entity.pdbx_description
1 polymer ?
#
loop_
_entity_poly.entity_id
_entity_poly.type
_entity_poly.pdbx_seq_one_letter_code
_entity_poly.pdbx_strand_id
1 'polypeptide(L)'
;YENLSRDGCGAAAHLSEWKRQMRKDWPAVKISDVQIGNKDRQTILVGESLQITARVHLGGVDPQHVRVEAYHGEVDDGDVRNPSATLLNQVDHADGDGNYVYQGAVPATESGTYGFSVRVVPTHPYLMQMHELRLITWS
;
A
#
# COMPACT_ATOMS: atom_id res chain seq x y z
N TYR A 1 35.63 20.27 4.58
CA TYR A 1 34.62 19.19 4.64
C TYR A 1 33.52 19.70 5.57
N GLU A 2 32.75 20.68 5.12
CA GLU A 2 31.83 21.46 5.97
C GLU A 2 30.58 21.79 5.15
N ASN A 3 29.58 20.91 5.15
CA ASN A 3 28.20 21.19 4.71
C ASN A 3 27.27 20.00 5.04
N LEU A 4 27.26 19.54 6.30
CA LEU A 4 26.41 18.42 6.73
C LEU A 4 25.58 18.70 7.99
N SER A 5 25.65 19.90 8.57
CA SER A 5 25.19 20.10 9.96
C SER A 5 24.06 21.12 10.16
N ARG A 6 23.57 21.79 9.10
CA ARG A 6 22.40 22.70 9.22
C ARG A 6 21.10 22.11 8.68
N ASP A 7 21.14 21.40 7.55
CA ASP A 7 19.96 20.72 6.99
C ASP A 7 19.52 19.49 7.79
N GLY A 8 20.46 18.82 8.47
CA GLY A 8 20.18 17.60 9.24
C GLY A 8 19.29 17.83 10.46
N CYS A 9 19.36 19.00 11.11
CA CYS A 9 18.59 19.27 12.32
C CYS A 9 17.12 19.58 12.01
N GLY A 10 16.86 20.37 10.96
CA GLY A 10 15.50 20.69 10.50
C GLY A 10 14.78 19.48 9.91
N ALA A 11 15.47 18.70 9.06
CA ALA A 11 14.90 17.49 8.47
C ALA A 11 14.60 16.41 9.51
N ALA A 12 15.48 16.23 10.51
CA ALA A 12 15.25 15.28 11.60
C ALA A 12 14.08 15.68 12.51
N ALA A 13 13.90 16.97 12.80
CA ALA A 13 12.77 17.46 13.58
C ALA A 13 11.44 17.29 12.82
N HIS A 14 11.39 17.69 11.55
CA HIS A 14 10.21 17.54 10.70
C HIS A 14 9.82 16.06 10.54
N LEU A 15 10.80 15.18 10.34
CA LEU A 15 10.56 13.73 10.26
C LEU A 15 10.04 13.17 11.59
N SER A 16 10.57 13.63 12.72
CA SER A 16 10.12 13.18 14.05
C SER A 16 8.68 13.61 14.34
N GLU A 17 8.30 14.81 13.91
CA GLU A 17 6.93 15.31 14.00
C GLU A 17 5.98 14.51 13.11
N TRP A 18 6.35 14.32 11.84
CA TRP A 18 5.59 13.48 10.91
C TRP A 18 5.43 12.05 11.44
N LYS A 19 6.49 11.43 11.98
CA LYS A 19 6.43 10.07 12.57
C LYS A 19 5.43 10.01 13.72
N ARG A 20 5.40 11.04 14.58
CA ARG A 20 4.46 11.13 15.71
C ARG A 20 3.02 11.29 15.22
N GLN A 21 2.81 12.17 14.24
CA GLN A 21 1.50 12.39 13.63
C GLN A 21 0.99 11.13 12.93
N MET A 22 1.85 10.49 12.13
CA MET A 22 1.53 9.24 11.43
C MET A 22 1.09 8.16 12.43
N ARG A 23 1.82 7.94 13.53
CA ARG A 23 1.39 6.97 14.57
C ARG A 23 0.05 7.31 15.22
N LYS A 24 -0.29 8.59 15.33
CA LYS A 24 -1.55 9.06 15.92
C LYS A 24 -2.73 8.85 14.98
N ASP A 25 -2.55 9.12 13.68
CA ASP A 25 -3.62 9.03 12.68
C ASP A 25 -3.73 7.63 12.05
N TRP A 26 -2.67 6.82 12.09
CA TRP A 26 -2.65 5.46 11.52
C TRP A 26 -3.80 4.55 11.96
N PRO A 27 -4.30 4.59 13.21
CA PRO A 27 -5.45 3.78 13.61
C PRO A 27 -6.73 4.09 12.82
N ALA A 28 -6.83 5.26 12.17
CA ALA A 28 -7.92 5.56 11.25
C ALA A 28 -7.72 4.90 9.88
N VAL A 29 -6.48 4.60 9.48
CA VAL A 29 -6.16 3.99 8.18
C VAL A 29 -6.68 2.56 8.13
N LYS A 30 -7.64 2.31 7.23
CA LYS A 30 -8.24 0.99 7.03
C LYS A 30 -8.54 0.74 5.57
N ILE A 31 -8.41 -0.52 5.15
CA ILE A 31 -8.88 -0.95 3.83
C ILE A 31 -10.36 -1.29 3.97
N SER A 32 -11.21 -0.51 3.31
CA SER A 32 -12.66 -0.62 3.43
C SER A 32 -13.23 -1.71 2.51
N ASP A 33 -12.64 -1.87 1.32
CA ASP A 33 -13.12 -2.83 0.33
C ASP A 33 -11.99 -3.16 -0.67
N VAL A 34 -11.94 -4.40 -1.14
CA VAL A 34 -11.01 -4.83 -2.19
C VAL A 34 -11.79 -5.59 -3.26
N GLN A 35 -11.83 -5.01 -4.46
CA GLN A 35 -12.51 -5.56 -5.62
C GLN A 35 -11.50 -6.03 -6.66
N ILE A 36 -11.85 -7.13 -7.31
CA ILE A 36 -11.14 -7.65 -8.47
C ILE A 36 -12.03 -7.34 -9.68
N GLY A 37 -11.55 -6.58 -10.64
CA GLY A 37 -12.32 -6.22 -11.84
C GLY A 37 -12.75 -7.42 -12.67
N ASN A 38 -11.97 -8.51 -12.63
CA ASN A 38 -12.22 -9.74 -13.39
C ASN A 38 -12.83 -10.86 -12.53
N LYS A 39 -13.55 -10.55 -11.45
CA LYS A 39 -14.13 -11.55 -10.52
C LYS A 39 -15.14 -12.49 -11.20
N ASP A 40 -15.81 -12.04 -12.26
CA ASP A 40 -16.75 -12.84 -13.06
C ASP A 40 -16.06 -13.93 -13.90
N ARG A 41 -14.74 -13.80 -14.13
CA ARG A 41 -13.96 -14.86 -14.77
C ARG A 41 -13.51 -15.82 -13.68
N GLN A 42 -14.20 -16.96 -13.57
CA GLN A 42 -13.84 -18.05 -12.65
C GLN A 42 -12.40 -18.56 -12.86
N THR A 43 -11.83 -18.29 -14.04
CA THR A 43 -10.45 -18.63 -14.41
C THR A 43 -9.82 -17.42 -15.08
N ILE A 44 -8.70 -16.96 -14.54
CA ILE A 44 -7.86 -15.96 -15.21
C ILE A 44 -6.77 -16.70 -15.95
N LEU A 45 -6.58 -16.36 -17.22
CA LEU A 45 -5.60 -17.03 -18.05
C LEU A 45 -4.20 -16.56 -17.70
N VAL A 46 -3.24 -17.47 -17.78
CA VAL A 46 -1.81 -17.15 -17.64
C VAL A 46 -1.42 -16.12 -18.69
N GLY A 47 -0.81 -15.03 -18.24
CA GLY A 47 -0.44 -13.89 -19.09
C GLY A 47 -1.49 -12.78 -19.16
N GLU A 48 -2.67 -12.94 -18.57
CA GLU A 48 -3.60 -11.83 -18.34
C GLU A 48 -3.21 -11.02 -17.10
N SER A 49 -3.81 -9.84 -16.93
CA SER A 49 -3.64 -9.02 -15.72
C SER A 49 -4.96 -8.86 -14.98
N LEU A 50 -4.89 -9.09 -13.67
CA LEU A 50 -5.94 -8.83 -12.69
C LEU A 50 -5.97 -7.34 -12.35
N GLN A 51 -7.05 -6.66 -12.70
CA GLN A 51 -7.29 -5.32 -12.18
C GLN A 51 -7.74 -5.43 -10.72
N ILE A 52 -6.90 -4.97 -9.79
CA ILE A 52 -7.22 -4.89 -8.37
C ILE A 52 -7.59 -3.44 -8.06
N THR A 53 -8.73 -3.25 -7.41
CA THR A 53 -9.21 -1.95 -6.94
C THR A 53 -9.40 -2.03 -5.43
N ALA A 54 -8.66 -1.24 -4.67
CA ALA A 54 -8.72 -1.18 -3.21
C ALA A 54 -9.24 0.19 -2.77
N ARG A 55 -10.28 0.19 -1.94
CA ARG A 55 -10.78 1.39 -1.25
C ARG A 55 -10.13 1.49 0.11
N VAL A 56 -9.39 2.57 0.32
CA VAL A 56 -8.64 2.80 1.56
C VAL A 56 -9.15 4.08 2.20
N HIS A 57 -9.64 3.97 3.43
CA HIS A 57 -9.93 5.12 4.26
C HIS A 57 -8.64 5.57 4.93
N LEU A 58 -8.18 6.78 4.63
CA LEU A 58 -6.96 7.36 5.24
C LEU A 58 -7.27 8.29 6.40
N GLY A 59 -8.52 8.74 6.54
CA GLY A 59 -8.92 9.72 7.55
C GLY A 59 -8.12 11.03 7.38
N GLY A 60 -7.28 11.35 8.37
CA GLY A 60 -6.43 12.55 8.35
C GLY A 60 -5.04 12.35 7.72
N VAL A 61 -4.71 11.13 7.27
CA VAL A 61 -3.40 10.84 6.67
C VAL A 61 -3.39 11.27 5.20
N ASP A 62 -2.33 11.99 4.82
CA ASP A 62 -2.15 12.41 3.43
C ASP A 62 -1.85 11.20 2.52
N PRO A 63 -2.56 11.04 1.38
CA PRO A 63 -2.32 9.95 0.44
C PRO A 63 -0.89 9.91 -0.12
N GLN A 64 -0.16 11.03 -0.15
CA GLN A 64 1.24 11.07 -0.58
C GLN A 64 2.19 10.41 0.42
N HIS A 65 1.75 10.28 1.68
CA HIS A 65 2.50 9.66 2.75
C HIS A 65 2.12 8.20 2.99
N VAL A 66 1.35 7.59 2.09
CA VAL A 66 1.01 6.18 2.13
C VAL A 66 1.31 5.52 0.80
N ARG A 67 1.62 4.24 0.87
CA ARG A 67 1.85 3.39 -0.28
C ARG A 67 0.94 2.18 -0.15
N VAL A 68 0.13 1.96 -1.17
CA VAL A 68 -0.81 0.84 -1.23
C VAL A 68 -0.25 -0.19 -2.19
N GLU A 69 -0.11 -1.43 -1.72
CA GLU A 69 0.49 -2.51 -2.48
C GLU A 69 -0.43 -3.73 -2.44
N ALA A 70 -0.72 -4.29 -3.61
CA ALA A 70 -1.30 -5.62 -3.71
C ALA A 70 -0.18 -6.64 -3.55
N TYR A 71 -0.17 -7.33 -2.42
CA TYR A 71 0.66 -8.50 -2.19
C TYR A 71 -0.04 -9.71 -2.76
N HIS A 72 0.61 -10.43 -3.67
CA HIS A 72 -0.01 -11.52 -4.39
C HIS A 72 1.00 -12.63 -4.64
N GLY A 73 0.54 -13.87 -4.64
CA GLY A 73 1.40 -15.02 -4.84
C GLY A 73 0.58 -16.29 -5.00
N GLU A 74 1.27 -17.35 -5.37
CA GLU A 74 0.65 -18.65 -5.47
C GLU A 74 0.45 -19.22 -4.08
N VAL A 75 -0.74 -19.78 -3.82
CA VAL A 75 -0.97 -20.51 -2.58
C VAL A 75 -0.80 -22.00 -2.89
N ASP A 76 0.28 -22.58 -2.35
CA ASP A 76 0.57 -24.01 -2.42
C ASP A 76 0.49 -24.58 -0.99
N ASP A 77 -0.44 -25.51 -0.76
CA ASP A 77 -0.65 -26.16 0.55
C ASP A 77 -0.83 -25.20 1.74
N GLY A 78 -1.38 -24.01 1.49
CA GLY A 78 -1.60 -22.96 2.51
C GLY A 78 -0.41 -22.04 2.76
N ASP A 79 0.72 -22.24 2.08
CA ASP A 79 1.87 -21.33 2.07
C ASP A 79 1.89 -20.48 0.79
N VAL A 80 2.24 -19.20 0.91
CA VAL A 80 2.35 -18.32 -0.26
C VAL A 80 3.74 -18.45 -0.87
N ARG A 81 3.81 -19.04 -2.06
CA ARG A 81 5.04 -19.13 -2.84
C ARG A 81 5.19 -17.95 -3.80
N ASN A 82 6.45 -17.55 -3.97
CA ASN A 82 6.88 -16.44 -4.82
C ASN A 82 6.03 -15.16 -4.68
N PRO A 83 5.81 -14.68 -3.44
CA PRO A 83 4.98 -13.50 -3.27
C PRO A 83 5.62 -12.28 -3.93
N SER A 84 4.81 -11.59 -4.72
CA SER A 84 5.15 -10.36 -5.41
C SER A 84 4.28 -9.22 -4.87
N ALA A 85 4.81 -8.01 -4.88
CA ALA A 85 4.08 -6.82 -4.46
C ALA A 85 3.94 -5.87 -5.66
N THR A 86 2.70 -5.62 -6.06
CA THR A 86 2.36 -4.67 -7.12
C THR A 86 1.90 -3.35 -6.49
N LEU A 87 2.51 -2.24 -6.88
CA LEU A 87 2.09 -0.92 -6.43
C LEU A 87 0.72 -0.57 -7.03
N LEU A 88 -0.23 -0.17 -6.18
CA LEU A 88 -1.51 0.37 -6.62
C LEU A 88 -1.40 1.89 -6.68
N ASN A 89 -1.80 2.46 -7.82
CA ASN A 89 -1.83 3.90 -8.02
C ASN A 89 -3.18 4.45 -7.59
N GLN A 90 -3.19 5.63 -6.98
CA GLN A 90 -4.44 6.33 -6.73
C GLN A 90 -5.11 6.68 -8.06
N VAL A 91 -6.37 6.28 -8.22
CA VAL A 91 -7.16 6.53 -9.44
C VAL A 91 -8.34 7.46 -9.21
N ASP A 92 -8.76 7.63 -7.96
CA ASP A 92 -9.84 8.55 -7.60
C ASP A 92 -9.43 9.44 -6.42
N HIS A 93 -10.04 10.62 -6.35
CA HIS A 93 -9.83 11.56 -5.27
C HIS A 93 -10.58 11.11 -4.01
N ALA A 94 -10.25 11.73 -2.87
CA ALA A 94 -10.98 11.43 -1.64
C ALA A 94 -12.47 11.72 -1.87
N ASP A 95 -13.33 10.72 -1.72
CA ASP A 95 -14.70 11.02 -1.33
C ASP A 95 -14.59 11.80 -0.02
N GLY A 96 -15.30 12.92 0.15
CA GLY A 96 -15.04 13.96 1.17
C GLY A 96 -14.94 13.48 2.64
N ASP A 97 -15.18 12.21 2.88
CA ASP A 97 -14.97 11.43 4.11
C ASP A 97 -13.53 10.88 4.31
N GLY A 98 -12.60 11.12 3.37
CA GLY A 98 -11.21 10.61 3.45
C GLY A 98 -11.02 9.19 2.91
N ASN A 99 -11.92 8.76 2.01
CA ASN A 99 -11.84 7.47 1.32
C ASN A 99 -11.20 7.64 -0.06
N TYR A 100 -10.12 6.90 -0.32
CA TYR A 100 -9.38 6.94 -1.57
C TYR A 100 -9.44 5.61 -2.31
N VAL A 101 -9.44 5.67 -3.63
CA VAL A 101 -9.44 4.48 -4.49
C VAL A 101 -8.08 4.29 -5.12
N TYR A 102 -7.51 3.11 -4.91
CA TYR A 102 -6.23 2.69 -5.47
C TYR A 102 -6.46 1.53 -6.43
N GLN A 103 -5.83 1.58 -7.60
CA GLN A 103 -5.95 0.55 -8.62
C GLN A 103 -4.59 0.16 -9.20
N GLY A 104 -4.45 -1.11 -9.56
CA GLY A 104 -3.25 -1.63 -10.19
C GLY A 104 -3.51 -2.96 -10.88
N ALA A 105 -2.61 -3.30 -11.80
CA ALA A 105 -2.69 -4.49 -12.62
C ALA A 105 -1.71 -5.55 -12.10
N VAL A 106 -2.24 -6.61 -11.50
CA VAL A 106 -1.46 -7.75 -11.02
C VAL A 106 -1.32 -8.78 -12.14
N PRO A 107 -0.11 -9.13 -12.61
CA PRO A 107 0.05 -10.14 -13.64
C PRO A 107 -0.35 -11.53 -13.10
N ALA A 108 -1.25 -12.21 -13.80
CA ALA A 108 -1.60 -13.60 -13.52
C ALA A 108 -0.54 -14.50 -14.15
N THR A 109 0.47 -14.86 -13.36
CA THR A 109 1.59 -15.66 -13.86
C THR A 109 1.27 -17.15 -13.91
N GLU A 110 0.35 -17.67 -13.08
CA GLU A 110 0.09 -19.11 -12.97
C GLU A 110 -1.41 -19.45 -12.80
N SER A 111 -1.80 -20.63 -13.30
CA SER A 111 -3.16 -21.17 -13.19
C SER A 111 -3.28 -21.93 -11.86
N GLY A 112 -3.86 -21.33 -10.83
CA GLY A 112 -3.98 -21.97 -9.52
C GLY A 112 -4.76 -21.14 -8.50
N THR A 113 -4.78 -21.60 -7.24
CA THR A 113 -5.31 -20.82 -6.12
C THR A 113 -4.39 -19.64 -5.88
N TYR A 114 -4.78 -18.47 -6.41
CA TYR A 114 -4.00 -17.25 -6.25
C TYR A 114 -4.45 -16.49 -5.01
N GLY A 115 -3.54 -16.33 -4.05
CA GLY A 115 -3.76 -15.53 -2.87
C GLY A 115 -3.36 -14.09 -3.15
N PHE A 116 -4.22 -13.14 -2.80
CA PHE A 116 -3.82 -11.74 -2.78
C PHE A 116 -4.33 -11.07 -1.51
N SER A 117 -3.60 -10.07 -1.06
CA SER A 117 -3.94 -9.22 0.08
C SER A 117 -3.44 -7.84 -0.21
N VAL A 118 -4.23 -6.82 0.14
CA VAL A 118 -3.79 -5.44 -0.01
C VAL A 118 -3.17 -5.00 1.31
N ARG A 119 -2.03 -4.31 1.22
CA ARG A 119 -1.41 -3.66 2.36
C ARG A 119 -1.23 -2.17 2.13
N VAL A 120 -1.36 -1.41 3.20
CA VAL A 120 -1.05 0.03 3.25
C VAL A 120 0.12 0.20 4.19
N VAL A 121 1.15 0.93 3.75
CA VAL A 121 2.35 1.25 4.53
C VAL A 121 2.65 2.74 4.46
N PRO A 122 3.13 3.38 5.54
CA PRO A 122 3.50 4.78 5.51
C PRO A 122 4.81 4.96 4.73
N THR A 123 4.86 5.97 3.88
CA THR A 123 6.04 6.34 3.11
C THR A 123 6.30 7.84 3.24
N HIS A 124 7.56 8.26 3.21
CA HIS A 124 7.91 9.69 3.22
C HIS A 124 9.26 9.89 2.51
N PRO A 125 9.43 10.94 1.70
CA PRO A 125 10.65 11.15 0.89
C PRO A 125 11.92 11.26 1.73
N TYR A 126 11.82 11.77 2.96
CA TYR A 126 12.94 11.88 3.90
C TYR A 126 13.09 10.68 4.85
N LEU A 127 12.30 9.61 4.64
CA LEU A 127 12.37 8.42 5.47
C LEU A 127 13.55 7.56 5.03
N MET A 128 14.55 7.41 5.89
CA MET A 128 15.71 6.57 5.58
C MET A 128 15.39 5.08 5.56
N GLN A 129 14.34 4.64 6.29
CA GLN A 129 13.90 3.24 6.32
C GLN A 129 12.37 3.13 6.37
N MET A 130 11.78 2.49 5.35
CA MET A 130 10.32 2.30 5.21
C MET A 130 9.70 1.49 6.37
N HIS A 131 10.48 0.59 6.97
CA HIS A 131 10.05 -0.32 8.02
C HIS A 131 10.24 0.23 9.45
N GLU A 132 10.80 1.44 9.61
CA GLU A 132 11.12 1.99 10.93
C GLU A 132 9.88 2.18 11.82
N LEU A 133 8.73 2.45 11.20
CA LEU A 133 7.47 2.67 11.91
C LEU A 133 6.74 1.37 12.28
N ARG A 134 7.01 0.26 11.59
CA ARG A 134 6.29 -1.03 11.74
C ARG A 134 4.76 -0.89 11.68
N LEU A 135 4.27 0.16 11.03
CA LEU A 135 2.86 0.42 10.80
C LEU A 135 2.49 -0.19 9.45
N ILE A 136 1.67 -1.23 9.45
CA ILE A 136 1.18 -1.88 8.24
C ILE A 136 -0.29 -2.21 8.49
N THR A 137 -1.14 -1.80 7.57
CA THR A 137 -2.57 -2.15 7.59
C THR A 137 -2.85 -3.14 6.46
N TRP A 138 -3.52 -4.24 6.79
CA TRP A 138 -3.90 -5.30 5.85
C TRP A 138 -5.43 -5.33 5.65
N SER A 139 -5.87 -5.82 4.49
CA SER A 139 -7.29 -6.10 4.17
C SER A 139 -7.76 -7.41 4.78
#